data_AF-C9ZAZ7-F1
#
_entry.id   AF-C9ZAZ7-F1
#
_cell.length_a   1.000
_cell.length_b   1.000
_cell.length_c   1.000
_cell.angle_alpha   90.00
_cell.angle_beta   90.00
_cell.angle_gamma   90.00
#
_symmetry.space_group_name_H-M   'P 1'
#
loop_
_entity.id
_entity.type
_entity.pdbx_description
1 polymer ?
#
loop_
_entity_poly.entity_id
_entity_poly.type
_entity_poly.pdbx_seq_one_letter_code
_entity_poly.pdbx_strand_id
1 'polypeptide(L)' 'MLRRRLEFLETSASFFYEGDRPLSAEETADPYRRGMLLMVRSISQAERAWLHQVLDGGEGD' A
#
# COMPACT_ATOMS: atom_id res chain seq x y z
N MET A 1 -7.84 7.73 14.07
CA MET A 1 -6.61 7.03 13.65
C MET A 1 -6.81 6.18 12.40
N LEU A 2 -7.84 5.31 12.31
CA LEU A 2 -8.05 4.44 11.13
C LEU A 2 -8.27 5.20 9.81
N ARG A 3 -9.13 6.22 9.77
CA ARG A 3 -9.31 7.07 8.57
C ARG A 3 -7.99 7.68 8.07
N ARG A 4 -7.13 8.13 9.00
CA ARG A 4 -5.81 8.70 8.67
C ARG A 4 -4.85 7.64 8.10
N ARG A 5 -4.94 6.39 8.55
CA ARG A 5 -4.17 5.28 7.99
C ARG A 5 -4.65 4.95 6.58
N LEU A 6 -5.96 4.95 6.34
CA LEU A 6 -6.53 4.75 5.00
C LEU A 6 -6.04 5.84 4.04
N GLU A 7 -6.14 7.12 4.41
CA GLU A 7 -5.62 8.25 3.61
C GLU A 7 -4.12 8.06 3.26
N PHE A 8 -3.31 7.62 4.23
CA PHE A 8 -1.88 7.37 3.99
C PHE A 8 -1.66 6.25 2.98
N LEU A 9 -2.43 5.15 3.08
CA LEU A 9 -2.31 4.06 2.14
C LEU A 9 -2.77 4.47 0.74
N GLU A 10 -3.81 5.28 0.59
CA GLU A 10 -4.30 5.72 -0.72
C GLU A 10 -3.36 6.72 -1.43
N THR A 11 -2.60 7.50 -0.66
CA THR A 11 -1.67 8.52 -1.19
C THR A 11 -0.24 8.02 -1.44
N SER A 12 0.16 6.90 -0.83
CA SER A 12 1.53 6.39 -0.93
C SER A 12 1.75 5.47 -2.13
N ALA A 13 2.66 5.86 -3.03
CA ALA A 13 2.85 5.21 -4.33
C ALA A 13 3.95 4.10 -4.36
N SER A 14 5.04 4.22 -3.60
CA SER A 14 6.06 3.16 -3.48
C SER A 14 7.07 3.44 -2.35
N PHE A 15 7.76 2.40 -1.87
CA PHE A 15 8.85 2.50 -0.88
C PHE A 15 10.24 2.60 -1.52
N PHE A 16 10.40 2.20 -2.78
CA PHE A 16 11.67 2.28 -3.51
C PHE A 16 11.59 3.34 -4.60
N TYR A 17 12.68 4.09 -4.78
CA TYR A 17 12.78 5.17 -5.74
C TYR A 17 14.02 5.02 -6.61
N GLU A 18 13.91 5.46 -7.86
CA GLU A 18 15.01 5.71 -8.79
C GLU A 18 15.05 7.22 -9.05
N GLY A 19 15.95 7.92 -8.37
CA GLY A 19 15.88 9.38 -8.27
C GLY A 19 14.59 9.79 -7.57
N ASP A 20 13.76 10.58 -8.25
CA ASP A 20 12.44 11.02 -7.74
C ASP A 20 11.29 10.12 -8.20
N ARG A 21 11.57 9.07 -8.99
CA ARG A 21 10.53 8.21 -9.56
C ARG A 21 10.30 6.99 -8.69
N PRO A 22 9.07 6.69 -8.24
CA PRO A 22 8.79 5.45 -7.54
C PRO A 22 9.02 4.25 -8.47
N LEU A 23 9.69 3.23 -7.95
CA LEU A 23 9.94 1.99 -8.66
C LEU A 23 8.80 0.98 -8.46
N SER A 24 8.40 0.33 -9.55
CA SER A 24 7.51 -0.82 -9.52
C SER A 24 8.28 -2.13 -9.32
N ALA A 25 7.57 -3.19 -8.93
CA ALA A 25 8.15 -4.53 -8.82
C ALA A 25 8.63 -5.09 -10.18
N GLU A 26 8.04 -4.65 -11.28
CA GLU A 26 8.40 -5.10 -12.64
C GLU A 26 9.71 -4.49 -13.12
N GLU A 27 10.04 -3.31 -12.62
CA GLU A 27 11.24 -2.53 -12.99
C GLU A 27 12.46 -2.88 -12.14
N THR A 28 12.23 -3.62 -11.05
CA THR A 28 13.28 -3.98 -10.09
C THR A 28 13.97 -5.27 -10.51
N ALA A 29 15.23 -5.16 -10.94
CA ALA A 29 16.07 -6.32 -11.30
C ALA A 29 16.56 -7.12 -10.08
N ASP A 30 16.67 -6.49 -8.91
CA ASP A 30 17.06 -7.15 -7.65
C ASP A 30 15.91 -8.06 -7.15
N PRO A 31 16.10 -9.40 -7.09
CA PRO A 31 15.05 -10.33 -6.67
C PRO A 31 14.50 -10.05 -5.26
N TYR A 32 15.34 -9.60 -4.34
CA TYR A 32 14.91 -9.29 -2.97
C TYR A 32 14.03 -8.05 -2.94
N ARG A 33 14.47 -6.95 -3.57
CA ARG A 33 13.68 -5.71 -3.64
C ARG A 33 12.35 -5.93 -4.37
N ARG A 34 12.36 -6.73 -5.44
CA ARG A 34 11.15 -7.14 -6.15
C ARG A 34 10.19 -7.91 -5.23
N GLY A 35 10.72 -8.87 -4.47
CA GLY A 35 9.95 -9.60 -3.47
C GLY A 35 9.31 -8.69 -2.42
N MET A 36 10.06 -7.72 -1.89
CA MET A 36 9.54 -6.73 -0.95
C MET A 36 8.40 -5.89 -1.53
N LEU A 37 8.57 -5.37 -2.76
CA LEU A 37 7.54 -4.58 -3.43
C LEU A 37 6.24 -5.37 -3.63
N LEU A 38 6.33 -6.65 -4.00
CA LEU A 38 5.17 -7.53 -4.15
C LEU A 38 4.48 -7.78 -2.80
N MET A 39 5.23 -8.09 -1.75
CA MET A 39 4.67 -8.31 -0.41
C MET A 39 3.97 -7.06 0.12
N VAL A 40 4.63 -5.90 0.06
CA VAL A 40 4.05 -4.62 0.53
C VAL A 40 2.79 -4.29 -0.26
N ARG A 41 2.80 -4.50 -1.59
CA ARG A 41 1.61 -4.31 -2.43
C ARG A 41 0.46 -5.22 -2.00
N SER A 42 0.73 -6.48 -1.67
CA SER A 42 -0.29 -7.43 -1.22
C SER A 42 -0.86 -7.04 0.16
N ILE A 43 0.02 -6.74 1.12
CA ILE A 43 -0.37 -6.33 2.47
C ILE A 43 -1.19 -5.04 2.43
N SER A 44 -0.75 -4.05 1.65
CA SER A 44 -1.45 -2.77 1.53
C SER A 44 -2.85 -2.92 0.93
N GLN A 45 -3.04 -3.83 -0.02
CA GLN A 45 -4.37 -4.12 -0.58
C GLN A 45 -5.29 -4.76 0.47
N ALA A 46 -4.80 -5.76 1.20
CA ALA A 46 -5.56 -6.40 2.27
C ALA A 46 -5.93 -5.39 3.37
N GLU A 47 -4.98 -4.53 3.75
CA GLU A 47 -5.19 -3.50 4.77
C GLU A 47 -6.22 -2.46 4.33
N ARG A 48 -6.15 -1.95 3.09
CA ARG A 48 -7.17 -1.02 2.55
C ARG A 48 -8.55 -1.66 2.54
N ALA A 49 -8.67 -2.90 2.04
CA ALA A 49 -9.94 -3.61 1.98
C ALA A 49 -10.57 -3.78 3.38
N TRP A 50 -9.75 -4.14 4.37
CA TRP A 50 -10.19 -4.23 5.76
C TRP A 50 -10.60 -2.86 6.33
N LEU A 51 -9.84 -1.80 6.07
CA LEU A 51 -10.15 -0.45 6.55
C LEU A 51 -11.46 0.08 5.98
N HIS A 52 -11.74 -0.12 4.69
CA HIS A 52 -13.04 0.22 4.10
C HIS A 52 -14.18 -0.53 4.78
N GLN A 53 -14.06 -1.85 4.96
CA GLN A 53 -15.10 -2.64 5.64
C GLN A 53 -15.40 -2.13 7.06
N VAL A 54 -14.37 -1.80 7.83
CA VAL A 54 -14.54 -1.30 9.20
C VAL A 54 -15.12 0.11 9.24
N LEU A 55 -14.68 0.99 8.35
CA LEU A 55 -15.11 2.38 8.34
C LEU A 55 -16.52 2.54 7.76
N ASP A 56 -16.83 1.84 6.67
CA ASP A 56 -18.14 1.88 6.02
C ASP A 56 -19.18 1.11 6.85
N GLY A 57 -18.78 0.02 7.51
CA GLY A 57 -19.63 -0.75 8.42
C GLY A 57 -19.84 -0.10 9.79
N GLY A 58 -18.96 0.82 10.19
CA GLY A 58 -19.05 1.57 11.45
C GLY A 58 -19.78 2.92 11.34
N GLU A 59 -20.10 3.38 10.12
CA GLU A 59 -20.91 4.59 9.88
C GLU A 59 -22.43 4.32 9.88
N GLY A 60 -22.85 3.08 10.16
CA GLY A 60 -24.24 2.63 10.16
C GLY A 60 -24.84 2.20 11.52
N ASP A 61 -24.15 2.44 12.65
CA ASP A 61 -24.66 2.18 14.02
C ASP A 61 -24.80 3.50 14.81
#